data_AF-A0A2U1MSH9-F1
#
_entry.id   AF-A0A2U1MSH9-F1
#
_cell.length_a   1.000
_cell.length_b   1.000
_cell.length_c   1.000
_cell.angle_alpha   90.00
_cell.angle_beta   90.00
_cell.angle_gamma   90.00
#
_symmetry.space_group_name_H-M   'P 1'
#
loop_
_entity.id
_entity.type
_entity.pdbx_description
1 polymer ?
#
loop_
_entity_poly.entity_id
_entity_poly.type
_entity_poly.pdbx_seq_one_letter_code
_entity_poly.pdbx_strand_id
1 'polypeptide(L)'
;MENGFNIWSFNGKLLYRILKDHFFQFLWRPRPPSFLSPEKEEEIAKNLKKYSKKYDVQDQDISVLLSEQDREKRKQLKDDWERWVNEWKKYHEEEKEARRALRDGEDSDVEEEYEAKEVEVEEELDVKEEVIPDA
;
A
#
# COMPACT_ATOMS: atom_id res chain seq x y z
N MET A 1 -22.18 -5.15 8.94
CA MET A 1 -22.47 -6.54 8.54
C MET A 1 -21.63 -6.80 7.29
N GLU A 2 -20.62 -7.66 7.36
CA GLU A 2 -19.75 -7.97 6.21
C GLU A 2 -20.51 -8.90 5.26
N ASN A 3 -21.25 -8.32 4.31
CA ASN A 3 -21.96 -9.08 3.29
C ASN A 3 -20.96 -9.55 2.21
N GLY A 4 -21.06 -10.80 1.78
CA GLY A 4 -20.10 -11.40 0.85
C GLY A 4 -20.19 -12.92 0.80
N PHE A 5 -19.21 -13.57 0.17
CA PHE A 5 -19.13 -15.02 0.07
C PHE A 5 -17.70 -15.54 0.21
N ASN A 6 -17.62 -16.79 0.69
CA ASN A 6 -16.37 -17.53 0.80
C ASN A 6 -16.42 -18.76 -0.12
N ILE A 7 -15.36 -18.96 -0.90
CA ILE A 7 -15.18 -20.17 -1.71
C ILE A 7 -14.14 -21.04 -1.03
N TRP A 8 -14.51 -22.29 -0.78
CA TRP A 8 -13.66 -23.30 -0.17
C TRP A 8 -13.37 -24.38 -1.21
N SER A 9 -12.18 -24.95 -1.15
CA SER A 9 -11.88 -26.19 -1.87
C SER A 9 -12.59 -27.37 -1.22
N PHE A 10 -12.67 -28.50 -1.93
CA PHE A 10 -13.28 -29.72 -1.41
C PHE A 10 -12.60 -30.26 -0.14
N ASN A 11 -11.31 -29.97 0.07
CA ASN A 11 -10.55 -30.34 1.26
C ASN A 11 -10.58 -29.27 2.37
N GLY A 12 -11.43 -28.25 2.25
CA GLY A 12 -11.66 -27.25 3.29
C GLY A 12 -10.66 -26.09 3.35
N LYS A 13 -9.79 -25.94 2.34
CA LYS A 13 -8.91 -24.76 2.23
C LYS A 13 -9.72 -23.56 1.73
N LEU A 14 -9.60 -22.43 2.41
CA LEU A 14 -10.18 -21.17 1.93
C LEU A 14 -9.45 -20.74 0.65
N LEU A 15 -10.19 -20.60 -0.46
CA LEU A 15 -9.66 -20.15 -1.74
C LEU A 15 -9.89 -18.65 -1.93
N TYR A 16 -11.11 -18.18 -1.66
CA TYR A 16 -11.49 -16.79 -1.84
C TYR A 16 -12.38 -16.33 -0.70
N ARG A 17 -12.14 -15.10 -0.24
CA ARG A 17 -13.04 -14.34 0.64
C ARG A 17 -13.32 -13.02 -0.04
N ILE A 18 -14.55 -12.80 -0.48
CA ILE A 18 -14.95 -11.60 -1.22
C ILE A 18 -16.06 -10.92 -0.45
N LEU A 19 -15.76 -9.71 0.02
CA LEU A 19 -16.76 -8.80 0.58
C LEU A 19 -17.42 -8.04 -0.57
N LYS A 20 -18.75 -8.00 -0.57
CA LYS A 20 -19.52 -7.32 -1.60
C LYS A 20 -20.70 -6.61 -0.98
N ASP A 21 -20.76 -5.31 -1.24
CA ASP A 21 -21.89 -4.50 -0.82
C ASP A 21 -23.15 -4.88 -1.60
N HIS A 22 -24.32 -4.74 -0.98
CA HIS A 22 -25.61 -5.16 -1.53
C HIS A 22 -25.61 -6.61 -2.07
N PHE A 23 -24.95 -7.54 -1.36
CA PHE A 23 -24.89 -8.94 -1.76
C PHE A 23 -26.16 -9.71 -1.35
N PHE A 24 -26.87 -10.23 -2.35
CA PHE A 24 -28.13 -10.96 -2.14
C PHE A 24 -27.95 -12.48 -2.19
N GLN A 25 -27.34 -13.01 -3.26
CA GLN A 25 -27.23 -14.45 -3.49
C GLN A 25 -25.98 -14.80 -4.31
N PHE A 26 -25.41 -15.97 -3.99
CA PHE A 26 -24.43 -16.65 -4.82
C PHE A 26 -24.89 -18.08 -5.08
N LEU A 27 -24.96 -18.46 -6.35
CA LEU A 27 -25.22 -19.82 -6.80
C LEU A 27 -24.26 -20.16 -7.93
N TRP A 28 -23.73 -21.38 -7.91
CA TRP A 28 -23.00 -21.89 -9.06
C TRP A 28 -23.95 -22.09 -10.23
N ARG A 29 -23.53 -21.68 -11.43
CA ARG A 29 -24.26 -22.04 -12.64
C ARG A 29 -24.26 -23.57 -12.79
N PRO A 30 -25.41 -24.22 -13.04
CA PRO A 30 -25.45 -25.65 -13.30
C PRO A 30 -24.49 -26.00 -14.44
N ARG A 31 -23.67 -27.04 -14.24
CA ARG A 31 -22.77 -27.49 -15.32
C ARG A 31 -23.59 -28.17 -16.42
N PRO A 32 -23.42 -27.78 -17.70
CA PRO A 32 -24.00 -28.49 -18.81
C PRO A 32 -23.57 -29.97 -18.83
N PRO A 33 -24.35 -30.86 -19.47
CA PRO A 33 -23.96 -32.25 -19.69
C PRO A 33 -22.59 -32.34 -20.38
N SER A 34 -21.84 -33.37 -20.01
CA SER A 34 -20.56 -33.66 -20.65
C SER A 34 -20.74 -33.87 -22.15
N PHE A 35 -19.90 -33.23 -22.96
CA PHE A 35 -19.82 -33.49 -24.39
C PHE A 35 -18.95 -34.71 -24.72
N LEU A 36 -18.39 -35.37 -23.70
CA LEU A 36 -17.52 -36.53 -23.89
C LEU A 36 -18.37 -37.78 -24.13
N SER A 37 -17.90 -38.64 -25.03
CA SER A 37 -18.46 -39.99 -25.15
C SER A 37 -18.12 -40.81 -23.91
N PRO A 38 -18.94 -41.80 -23.54
CA PRO A 38 -18.67 -42.66 -22.38
C PRO A 38 -17.29 -43.32 -22.41
N GLU A 39 -16.83 -43.71 -23.61
CA GLU A 39 -15.49 -44.29 -23.83
C GLU A 39 -14.36 -43.33 -23.43
N LYS A 40 -14.49 -42.04 -23.76
CA LYS A 40 -13.50 -41.02 -23.42
C LYS A 40 -13.50 -40.73 -21.93
N GLU A 41 -14.67 -40.73 -21.29
CA GLU A 41 -14.77 -40.55 -19.84
C GLU A 41 -14.06 -41.70 -19.10
N GLU A 42 -14.24 -42.94 -19.56
CA GLU A 42 -13.58 -44.10 -18.98
C GLU A 42 -12.07 -44.08 -19.22
N GLU A 43 -11.61 -43.66 -20.41
CA GLU A 43 -10.19 -43.47 -20.71
C GLU A 43 -9.56 -42.41 -19.79
N ILE A 44 -10.23 -41.27 -19.59
CA ILE A 44 -9.77 -40.21 -18.69
C ILE A 44 -9.71 -40.72 -17.25
N ALA A 45 -10.72 -41.46 -16.80
CA ALA A 45 -10.74 -42.05 -15.46
C ALA A 45 -9.57 -43.03 -15.25
N LYS A 46 -9.27 -43.87 -16.25
CA LYS A 46 -8.14 -44.82 -16.21
C LYS A 46 -6.78 -44.10 -16.19
N ASN A 47 -6.64 -43.02 -16.95
CA ASN A 47 -5.39 -42.29 -17.10
C ASN A 47 -5.26 -41.06 -16.19
N LEU A 48 -6.15 -40.89 -15.20
CA LEU A 48 -6.27 -39.68 -14.40
C LEU A 48 -4.94 -39.28 -13.73
N LYS A 49 -4.16 -40.23 -13.24
CA LYS A 49 -2.85 -39.96 -12.60
C LYS A 49 -1.84 -39.32 -13.56
N LYS A 50 -1.86 -39.71 -14.84
CA LYS A 50 -0.98 -39.15 -15.87
C LYS A 50 -1.40 -37.72 -16.19
N TYR A 51 -2.70 -37.48 -16.32
CA TYR A 51 -3.23 -36.14 -16.56
C TYR A 51 -3.00 -35.21 -15.38
N SER A 52 -3.24 -35.66 -14.14
CA SER A 52 -2.96 -34.90 -12.92
C SER A 52 -1.52 -34.39 -12.92
N LYS A 53 -0.54 -35.29 -13.04
CA LYS A 53 0.88 -34.89 -13.02
C LYS A 53 1.22 -33.90 -14.14
N LYS A 54 0.64 -34.06 -15.34
CA LYS A 54 0.87 -33.14 -16.45
C LYS A 54 0.31 -31.74 -16.14
N TYR A 55 -0.93 -31.66 -15.68
CA TYR A 55 -1.58 -30.39 -15.39
C TYR A 55 -1.02 -29.72 -14.14
N ASP A 56 -0.65 -30.48 -13.11
CA ASP A 56 0.00 -29.94 -11.90
C ASP A 56 1.32 -29.21 -12.25
N VAL A 57 2.13 -29.77 -13.16
CA VAL A 57 3.35 -29.13 -13.65
C VAL A 57 3.04 -27.87 -14.46
N GLN A 58 2.07 -27.96 -15.38
CA GLN A 58 1.68 -26.80 -16.20
C GLN A 58 1.12 -25.65 -15.34
N ASP A 59 0.30 -25.95 -14.35
CA ASP A 59 -0.26 -24.96 -13.43
C ASP A 59 0.84 -24.31 -12.58
N GLN A 60 1.82 -25.10 -12.13
CA GLN A 60 2.99 -24.58 -11.42
C GLN A 60 3.82 -23.64 -12.31
N ASP A 61 4.10 -24.02 -13.55
CA ASP A 61 4.86 -23.21 -14.50
C ASP A 61 4.14 -21.88 -14.81
N ILE A 62 2.81 -21.93 -15.03
CA ILE A 62 1.99 -20.73 -15.26
C ILE A 62 2.01 -19.82 -14.03
N SER A 63 1.90 -20.40 -12.82
CA SER A 63 1.95 -19.63 -11.58
C SER A 63 3.30 -18.94 -11.38
N VAL A 64 4.41 -19.60 -11.71
CA VAL A 64 5.75 -19.01 -11.64
C VAL A 64 5.86 -17.87 -12.65
N LEU A 65 5.47 -18.09 -13.90
CA LEU A 65 5.52 -17.08 -14.96
C LEU A 65 4.73 -15.80 -14.60
N LEU A 66 3.49 -15.96 -14.11
CA LEU A 66 2.66 -14.83 -13.67
C LEU A 66 3.33 -14.07 -12.52
N SER A 67 3.89 -14.80 -11.55
CA SER A 67 4.58 -14.19 -10.41
C SER A 67 5.83 -13.42 -10.82
N GLU A 68 6.58 -13.92 -11.81
CA GLU A 68 7.77 -13.27 -12.35
C GLU A 68 7.41 -12.00 -13.11
N GLN A 69 6.37 -12.03 -13.96
CA GLN A 69 5.87 -10.85 -14.67
C GLN A 69 5.41 -9.76 -13.69
N ASP A 70 4.66 -10.12 -12.65
CA ASP A 70 4.24 -9.16 -11.63
C ASP A 70 5.42 -8.60 -10.83
N ARG A 71 6.41 -9.43 -10.53
CA ARG A 71 7.64 -8.99 -9.85
C ARG A 71 8.43 -8.02 -10.73
N GLU A 72 8.53 -8.29 -12.02
CA GLU A 72 9.23 -7.45 -12.97
C GLU A 72 8.53 -6.09 -13.14
N LYS A 73 7.19 -6.07 -13.28
CA LYS A 73 6.41 -4.83 -13.29
C LYS A 73 6.62 -4.00 -12.02
N ARG A 74 6.58 -4.64 -10.85
CA ARG A 74 6.84 -3.97 -9.57
C ARG A 74 8.27 -3.42 -9.49
N LYS A 75 9.25 -4.15 -10.01
CA LYS A 75 10.64 -3.69 -10.07
C LYS A 75 10.77 -2.46 -10.97
N GLN A 76 10.19 -2.50 -12.17
CA GLN A 76 10.20 -1.36 -13.10
C GLN A 76 9.59 -0.10 -12.46
N LEU A 77 8.39 -0.23 -11.86
CA LEU A 77 7.75 0.87 -11.14
C LEU A 77 8.62 1.45 -10.02
N LYS A 78 9.31 0.56 -9.27
CA LYS A 78 10.21 0.98 -8.20
C LYS A 78 11.44 1.71 -8.76
N ASP A 79 12.06 1.17 -9.80
CA ASP A 79 13.24 1.75 -10.43
C ASP A 79 12.92 3.13 -11.04
N ASP A 80 11.72 3.28 -11.64
CA ASP A 80 11.23 4.56 -12.17
C ASP A 80 10.98 5.58 -11.05
N TRP A 81 10.37 5.15 -9.93
CA TRP A 81 10.18 5.99 -8.76
C TRP A 81 11.51 6.43 -8.14
N GLU A 82 12.46 5.51 -7.95
CA GLU A 82 13.78 5.82 -7.42
C GLU A 82 14.54 6.80 -8.31
N ARG A 83 14.45 6.64 -9.64
CA ARG A 83 15.02 7.58 -10.60
C ARG A 83 14.43 8.97 -10.42
N TRP A 84 13.10 9.08 -10.39
CA TRP A 84 12.40 10.35 -10.20
C TRP A 84 12.79 11.03 -8.87
N VAL A 85 12.79 10.28 -7.76
CA VAL A 85 13.21 10.81 -6.45
C VAL A 85 14.66 11.27 -6.46
N ASN A 86 15.56 10.53 -7.11
CA ASN A 86 16.98 10.91 -7.19
C ASN A 86 17.20 12.16 -8.04
N GLU A 87 16.45 12.33 -9.12
CA GLU A 87 16.47 13.58 -9.91
C GLU A 87 16.04 14.76 -9.04
N TRP A 88 14.93 14.65 -8.31
CA TRP A 88 14.48 15.70 -7.39
C TRP A 88 15.47 16.00 -6.28
N LYS A 89 16.09 14.98 -5.67
CA LYS A 89 17.14 15.17 -4.66
C LYS A 89 18.34 15.91 -5.24
N LYS A 90 18.74 15.58 -6.47
CA LYS A 90 19.84 16.25 -7.16
C LYS A 90 19.52 17.72 -7.41
N TYR A 91 18.35 18.03 -7.96
CA TYR A 91 17.91 19.41 -8.14
C TYR A 91 17.83 20.17 -6.81
N HIS A 92 17.31 19.52 -5.77
CA HIS A 92 17.22 20.10 -4.44
C HIS A 92 18.59 20.42 -3.83
N GLU A 93 19.59 19.57 -4.03
CA GLU A 93 20.97 19.83 -3.59
C GLU A 93 21.65 20.92 -4.43
N GLU A 94 21.43 20.95 -5.75
CA GLU A 94 21.95 22.01 -6.64
C GLU A 94 21.39 23.39 -6.27
N GLU A 95 20.11 23.46 -5.93
CA GLU A 95 19.46 24.70 -5.50
C GLU A 95 19.79 25.11 -4.05
N LYS A 96 20.47 24.26 -3.28
CA LYS A 96 20.74 24.49 -1.86
C LYS A 96 21.54 25.77 -1.62
N GLU A 97 22.58 26.01 -2.41
CA GLU A 97 23.40 27.22 -2.30
C GLU A 97 22.59 28.47 -2.60
N ALA A 98 21.73 28.43 -3.63
CA ALA A 98 20.84 29.53 -3.98
C ALA A 98 19.80 29.78 -2.87
N ARG A 99 19.20 28.74 -2.29
CA ARG A 99 18.27 28.85 -1.16
C ARG A 99 18.94 29.46 0.06
N ARG A 100 20.17 29.05 0.39
CA ARG A 100 20.97 29.61 1.49
C ARG A 100 21.27 31.09 1.27
N ALA A 101 21.62 31.48 0.03
CA ALA A 101 21.88 32.88 -0.30
C ALA A 101 20.63 33.77 -0.16
N LEU A 102 19.44 33.25 -0.47
CA LEU A 102 18.16 33.95 -0.30
C LEU A 102 17.73 34.10 1.17
N ARG A 103 18.39 33.42 2.10
CA ARG A 103 18.10 33.42 3.54
C ARG A 103 19.29 33.93 4.37
N ASP A 104 20.05 34.87 3.81
CA ASP A 104 21.18 35.53 4.48
C ASP A 104 22.24 34.55 5.05
N GLY A 105 22.38 33.36 4.47
CA GLY A 105 23.36 32.36 4.88
C GLY A 105 22.83 31.25 5.79
N GLU A 106 21.58 31.33 6.25
CA GLU A 106 20.98 30.32 7.13
C GLU A 106 20.57 29.04 6.37
N ASP A 107 20.86 27.89 6.98
CA ASP A 107 20.54 26.58 6.41
C ASP A 107 19.16 26.12 6.90
N SER A 108 18.17 26.13 6.00
CA SER A 108 16.79 25.76 6.34
C SER A 108 16.53 24.25 6.35
N ASP A 109 17.48 23.45 5.88
CA ASP A 109 17.31 22.00 5.76
C ASP A 109 17.61 21.29 7.11
N VAL A 110 18.11 22.05 8.09
CA VAL A 110 18.19 21.63 9.50
C VAL A 110 16.88 22.03 10.17
N GLU A 111 16.05 21.04 10.49
CA GLU A 111 14.83 21.26 11.28
C GLU A 111 15.26 21.59 12.71
N GLU A 112 15.48 22.88 12.99
CA GLU A 112 15.61 23.35 14.36
C GLU A 112 14.26 23.16 15.05
N GLU A 113 14.22 22.19 15.97
CA GLU A 113 13.10 21.96 16.88
C GLU A 113 12.92 23.24 17.71
N TYR A 114 12.02 24.13 17.28
CA TYR A 114 11.77 25.38 17.99
C TYR A 114 10.92 25.11 19.23
N GLU A 115 11.45 25.43 20.41
CA GLU A 115 10.72 25.40 21.67
C GLU A 115 10.10 26.78 21.91
N ALA A 116 8.80 26.93 21.66
CA ALA A 116 8.09 28.18 21.89
C ALA A 116 8.02 28.47 23.41
N LYS A 117 8.77 29.46 23.88
CA LYS A 117 8.65 29.99 25.25
C LYS A 117 7.76 31.24 25.23
N GLU A 118 6.63 31.17 25.92
CA GLU A 118 5.85 32.37 26.26
C GLU A 118 6.64 33.20 27.28
N VAL A 119 6.92 34.45 26.93
CA VAL A 119 7.51 35.45 27.83
C VAL A 119 6.41 36.48 28.10
N GLU A 120 5.85 36.44 29.31
CA GLU A 120 4.97 37.51 29.81
C GLU A 120 5.85 38.70 30.20
N VAL A 121 5.64 39.84 29.55
CA VAL A 121 6.29 41.10 29.90
C VAL A 121 5.25 41.97 30.59
N GLU A 122 5.38 42.11 31.92
CA GLU A 122 4.62 43.09 32.68
C GLU A 122 5.38 44.44 32.67
N GLU A 123 4.79 45.46 32.05
CA GLU A 123 5.25 46.84 32.16
C GLU A 123 4.40 47.56 33.22
N GLU A 124 5.02 47.99 34.32
CA GLU A 124 4.38 48.85 35.31
C GLU A 124 4.26 50.28 34.75
N LEU A 125 3.03 50.70 34.41
CA LEU A 125 2.76 51.93 33.67
C LEU A 125 2.81 53.23 34.50
N ASP A 126 2.59 53.17 35.83
CA ASP A 126 2.59 54.37 36.67
C ASP A 126 2.66 54.02 38.16
N VAL A 127 3.55 54.67 38.92
CA VAL A 127 3.66 54.54 40.38
C VAL A 127 3.37 55.89 41.00
N LYS A 128 2.31 55.95 41.82
CA LYS A 128 1.95 57.15 42.59
C LYS A 128 2.20 56.94 44.07
N GLU A 129 3.14 57.71 44.62
CA GLU A 129 3.32 57.85 46.06
C GLU A 129 2.56 59.08 46.55
N GLU A 130 1.65 58.88 47.51
CA GLU A 130 1.04 59.97 48.28
C GLU A 130 1.64 60.00 49.68
N VAL A 131 2.18 61.16 50.06
CA VAL A 131 2.68 61.40 51.42
C VAL A 131 1.52 61.89 52.29
N ILE A 132 1.13 61.10 53.27
CA ILE A 132 0.14 61.48 54.29
C ILE A 132 0.84 62.32 55.37
N PRO A 133 0.41 63.55 55.65
CA PRO A 133 0.98 64.33 56.74
C PRO A 133 0.44 63.86 58.10
N ASP A 134 1.35 63.70 59.07
CA ASP A 134 1.02 63.40 60.46
C ASP A 134 0.22 64.54 61.11
N ALA A 135 -0.81 64.16 61.89
CA ALA A 135 -1.77 65.05 62.55
C ALA A 135 -1.23 65.77 63.80
#